data_AF-A0A517XP25-F1
#
_entry.id   AF-A0A517XP25-F1
#
_cell.length_a   1.000
_cell.length_b   1.000
_cell.length_c   1.000
_cell.angle_alpha   90.00
_cell.angle_beta   90.00
_cell.angle_gamma   90.00
#
_symmetry.space_group_name_H-M   'P 1'
#
loop_
_entity.id
_entity.type
_entity.pdbx_description
1 polymer ?
#
loop_
_entity_poly.entity_id
_entity_poly.type
_entity_poly.pdbx_seq_one_letter_code
_entity_poly.pdbx_strand_id
1 'polypeptide(L)'
;MTDLVLLVVIFVTAGAALLLGPLVMGRLVRPDRPSPEKAEVYECGEPAVGSAWVQFDLRFYVVALLFVIFDVELAFFFPWAVVFGTASRAADPTLAADQRVAAVAQLDPSAVAAPDPAVMHSLAWLAFADILVFFGVLLVGFAYLWRRGDLEWVRSTAGQQAVE
;
A
#
# COMPACT_ATOMS: atom_id res chain seq x y z
N MET A 1 -26.84 2.05 -6.42
CA MET A 1 -26.06 2.63 -5.31
C MET A 1 -26.36 1.93 -3.99
N THR A 2 -27.64 1.71 -3.67
CA THR A 2 -28.09 0.93 -2.50
C THR A 2 -27.46 -0.46 -2.42
N ASP A 3 -27.30 -1.17 -3.55
CA ASP A 3 -26.74 -2.53 -3.57
C ASP A 3 -25.26 -2.56 -3.18
N LEU A 4 -24.47 -1.58 -3.65
CA LEU A 4 -23.06 -1.43 -3.26
C LEU A 4 -22.95 -1.11 -1.77
N VAL A 5 -23.77 -0.18 -1.28
CA VAL A 5 -23.80 0.17 0.15
C VAL A 5 -24.18 -1.04 0.99
N LEU A 6 -25.19 -1.80 0.58
CA LEU A 6 -25.61 -3.02 1.25
C LEU A 6 -24.49 -4.06 1.28
N LEU A 7 -23.80 -4.28 0.16
CA LEU A 7 -22.68 -5.21 0.08
C LEU A 7 -21.51 -4.80 0.99
N VAL A 8 -21.18 -3.51 1.02
CA VAL A 8 -20.15 -2.96 1.92
C VAL A 8 -20.55 -3.15 3.38
N VAL A 9 -21.80 -2.86 3.73
CA VAL A 9 -22.31 -3.03 5.10
C VAL A 9 -22.27 -4.51 5.51
N ILE A 10 -22.71 -5.43 4.65
CA ILE A 10 -22.65 -6.87 4.91
C ILE A 10 -21.20 -7.32 5.10
N PHE A 11 -20.29 -6.88 4.23
CA PHE A 11 -18.88 -7.26 4.31
C PHE A 11 -18.24 -6.77 5.63
N VAL A 12 -18.43 -5.50 5.97
CA VAL A 12 -17.88 -4.91 7.20
C VAL A 12 -18.49 -5.55 8.44
N THR A 13 -19.79 -5.78 8.46
CA THR A 13 -20.47 -6.40 9.61
C THR A 13 -20.11 -7.87 9.76
N ALA A 14 -20.04 -8.65 8.68
CA ALA A 14 -19.58 -10.03 8.71
C ALA A 14 -18.11 -10.12 9.15
N GLY A 15 -17.24 -9.25 8.62
CA GLY A 15 -15.84 -9.19 9.02
C GLY A 15 -15.67 -8.83 10.50
N ALA A 16 -16.39 -7.81 10.98
CA ALA A 16 -16.41 -7.44 12.40
C ALA A 16 -16.97 -8.57 13.27
N ALA A 17 -18.02 -9.26 12.82
CA ALA A 17 -18.58 -10.40 13.54
C ALA A 17 -17.61 -11.59 13.61
N LEU A 18 -16.85 -11.85 12.54
CA LEU A 18 -15.79 -12.87 12.55
C LEU A 18 -14.62 -12.49 13.46
N LEU A 19 -14.29 -11.20 13.57
CA LEU A 19 -13.23 -10.71 14.46
C LEU A 19 -13.67 -10.70 15.93
N LEU A 20 -14.83 -10.12 16.21
CA LEU A 20 -15.33 -9.90 17.57
C LEU A 20 -16.05 -11.13 18.13
N GLY A 21 -16.71 -11.93 17.31
CA GLY A 21 -17.47 -13.10 17.72
C GLY A 21 -16.64 -14.11 18.52
N PRO A 22 -15.47 -14.57 18.00
CA PRO A 22 -14.58 -15.44 18.73
C PRO A 22 -13.98 -14.80 19.99
N LEU A 23 -13.70 -13.49 19.97
CA LEU A 23 -13.19 -12.77 21.15
C LEU A 23 -14.25 -12.71 22.28
N VAL A 24 -15.51 -12.42 21.93
CA VAL A 24 -16.63 -12.40 22.88
C VAL A 24 -16.94 -13.81 23.38
N MET A 25 -16.96 -14.80 22.49
CA MET A 25 -17.15 -16.20 22.84
C MET A 25 -16.03 -16.70 23.76
N GLY A 26 -14.78 -16.37 23.43
CA GLY A 26 -13.61 -16.69 24.25
C GLY A 26 -13.70 -16.05 25.63
N ARG A 27 -14.14 -14.80 25.71
CA ARG A 27 -14.38 -14.12 27.00
C ARG A 27 -15.50 -14.75 27.82
N LEU A 28 -16.55 -15.29 27.18
CA LEU A 28 -17.69 -15.90 27.86
C LEU A 28 -17.40 -17.33 28.34
N VAL A 29 -16.69 -18.13 27.53
CA VAL A 29 -16.41 -19.55 27.82
C VAL A 29 -15.17 -19.74 28.71
N ARG A 30 -14.19 -18.83 28.65
CA ARG A 30 -12.92 -18.96 29.39
C ARG A 30 -13.14 -18.86 30.91
N PRO A 31 -12.60 -19.80 31.71
CA PRO A 31 -12.56 -19.65 33.16
C PRO A 31 -11.76 -18.41 33.58
N ASP A 32 -12.40 -17.51 34.33
CA ASP A 32 -11.77 -16.29 34.84
C ASP A 32 -11.16 -16.52 36.23
N ARG A 33 -9.85 -16.77 36.28
CA ARG A 33 -9.08 -16.96 37.53
C ARG A 33 -7.80 -16.12 37.51
N PRO A 34 -7.91 -14.80 37.71
CA PRO A 34 -6.76 -13.90 37.77
C PRO A 34 -5.95 -14.17 39.06
N SER A 35 -4.63 -14.17 38.93
CA SER A 35 -3.68 -14.18 40.06
C SER A 35 -2.64 -13.08 39.83
N PRO A 36 -1.99 -12.56 40.88
CA PRO A 36 -0.99 -11.52 40.73
C PRO A 36 0.15 -11.93 39.79
N GLU A 37 0.60 -13.20 39.83
CA GLU A 37 1.66 -13.70 38.94
C GLU A 37 1.23 -13.73 37.47
N LYS A 38 -0.04 -14.10 37.17
CA LYS A 38 -0.57 -14.11 35.80
C LYS A 38 -0.79 -12.73 35.20
N ALA A 39 -0.80 -11.70 36.04
CA ALA A 39 -0.95 -10.31 35.63
C ALA A 39 0.40 -9.61 35.40
N GLU A 40 1.52 -10.30 35.66
CA GLU A 40 2.86 -9.80 35.34
C GLU A 40 3.09 -9.77 33.83
N VAL A 41 3.96 -8.86 33.39
CA VAL A 41 4.27 -8.64 31.96
C VAL A 41 5.06 -9.82 31.38
N TYR A 42 5.79 -10.57 32.21
CA TYR A 42 6.68 -11.63 31.79
C TYR A 42 6.67 -12.82 32.76
N GLU A 43 6.55 -14.05 32.24
CA GLU A 43 6.29 -15.25 33.04
C GLU A 43 7.55 -15.92 33.62
N CYS A 44 8.75 -15.53 33.19
CA CYS A 44 9.99 -16.14 33.71
C CYS A 44 10.45 -15.54 35.05
N GLY A 45 9.66 -14.66 35.67
CA GLY A 45 9.94 -14.10 36.99
C GLY A 45 11.11 -13.11 37.04
N GLU A 46 11.60 -12.66 35.88
CA GLU A 46 12.53 -11.53 35.80
C GLU A 46 11.70 -10.24 35.78
N PRO A 47 11.82 -9.37 36.80
CA PRO A 47 11.08 -8.11 36.79
C PRO A 47 11.57 -7.26 35.61
N ALA A 48 10.64 -6.71 34.84
CA ALA A 48 10.98 -5.75 33.79
C ALA A 48 11.59 -4.49 34.43
N VAL A 49 12.91 -4.33 34.30
CA VAL A 49 13.64 -3.17 34.84
C VAL A 49 13.84 -2.14 33.73
N GLY A 50 13.50 -0.89 34.03
CA GLY A 50 13.74 0.25 33.15
C GLY A 50 12.50 0.76 32.42
N SER A 51 12.65 1.86 31.70
CA SER A 51 11.57 2.50 30.96
C SER A 51 11.33 1.83 29.60
N ALA A 52 10.07 1.67 29.20
CA ALA A 52 9.71 1.29 27.82
C ALA A 52 10.09 2.35 26.76
N TRP A 53 10.42 3.58 27.20
CA TRP A 53 10.82 4.70 26.36
C TRP A 53 12.32 4.66 26.06
N VAL A 54 12.77 3.62 25.37
CA VAL A 54 14.14 3.51 24.85
C VAL A 54 14.19 3.98 23.40
N GLN A 55 15.31 4.59 22.99
CA GLN A 55 15.53 4.93 21.60
C GLN A 55 15.80 3.63 20.81
N PHE A 56 14.83 3.24 19.99
CA PHE A 56 15.02 2.18 19.01
C PHE A 56 15.94 2.65 17.87
N ASP A 57 16.50 1.69 17.14
CA ASP A 57 17.39 1.98 16.02
C ASP A 57 16.67 2.85 14.96
N LEU A 58 17.35 3.87 14.42
CA LEU A 58 16.81 4.77 13.40
C LEU A 58 16.31 4.02 12.14
N ARG A 59 16.79 2.80 11.89
CA ARG A 59 16.39 1.97 10.74
C ARG A 59 14.89 1.71 10.67
N PHE A 60 14.19 1.59 11.80
CA PHE A 60 12.73 1.46 11.81
C PHE A 60 12.06 2.68 11.17
N TYR A 61 12.61 3.88 11.42
CA TYR A 61 12.12 5.13 10.83
C TYR A 61 12.41 5.20 9.32
N VAL A 62 13.58 4.76 8.87
CA VAL A 62 13.93 4.75 7.43
C VAL A 62 12.98 3.85 6.64
N VAL A 63 12.68 2.65 7.16
CA VAL A 63 11.73 1.72 6.52
C VAL A 63 10.32 2.32 6.50
N ALA A 64 9.87 2.94 7.59
CA ALA A 64 8.56 3.60 7.64
C ALA A 64 8.45 4.79 6.68
N LEU A 65 9.48 5.63 6.61
CA LEU A 65 9.53 6.76 5.67
C LEU A 65 9.51 6.27 4.21
N LEU A 66 10.29 5.24 3.91
CA LEU A 66 10.31 4.60 2.60
C LEU A 66 8.94 4.03 2.24
N PHE A 67 8.28 3.33 3.16
CA PHE A 67 6.92 2.83 2.97
C PHE A 67 5.94 3.96 2.61
N VAL A 68 5.95 5.06 3.36
CA VAL A 68 5.04 6.21 3.09
C VAL A 68 5.31 6.83 1.72
N ILE A 69 6.58 6.98 1.33
CA ILE A 69 6.94 7.54 0.02
C ILE A 69 6.46 6.62 -1.10
N PHE A 70 6.70 5.30 -1.00
CA PHE A 70 6.21 4.32 -1.99
C PHE A 70 4.68 4.20 -2.03
N ASP A 71 4.00 4.34 -0.89
CA ASP A 71 2.53 4.27 -0.81
C ASP A 71 1.89 5.47 -1.52
N VAL A 72 2.41 6.68 -1.27
CA VAL A 72 2.00 7.89 -1.98
C VAL A 72 2.31 7.79 -3.48
N GLU A 73 3.47 7.24 -3.84
CA GLU A 73 3.80 6.98 -5.25
C GLU A 73 2.74 6.09 -5.92
N LEU A 74 2.35 4.99 -5.26
CA LEU A 74 1.33 4.08 -5.78
C LEU A 74 -0.02 4.76 -5.95
N ALA A 75 -0.38 5.71 -5.09
CA ALA A 75 -1.59 6.51 -5.27
C ALA A 75 -1.56 7.31 -6.58
N PHE A 76 -0.40 7.79 -7.01
CA PHE A 76 -0.22 8.47 -8.31
C PHE A 76 -0.29 7.53 -9.51
N PHE A 77 -0.18 6.20 -9.36
CA PHE A 77 -0.41 5.29 -10.48
C PHE A 77 -1.87 5.30 -10.96
N PHE A 78 -2.84 5.59 -10.09
CA PHE A 78 -4.26 5.49 -10.46
C PHE A 78 -4.68 6.48 -11.55
N PRO A 79 -4.40 7.80 -11.46
CA PRO A 79 -4.73 8.74 -12.53
C PRO A 79 -4.07 8.35 -13.87
N TRP A 80 -2.79 7.97 -13.85
CA TRP A 80 -2.09 7.55 -15.07
C TRP A 80 -2.66 6.26 -15.66
N ALA A 81 -3.02 5.29 -14.82
CA ALA A 81 -3.66 4.05 -15.27
C ALA A 81 -5.02 4.31 -15.94
N VAL A 82 -5.81 5.24 -15.41
CA VAL A 82 -7.08 5.66 -16.01
C VAL A 82 -6.85 6.33 -17.36
N VAL A 83 -5.93 7.30 -17.44
CA VAL A 83 -5.60 8.00 -18.70
C VAL A 83 -5.07 7.03 -19.75
N PHE A 84 -4.13 6.16 -19.38
CA PHE A 84 -3.58 5.14 -20.27
C PHE A 84 -4.66 4.18 -20.77
N GLY A 85 -5.52 3.68 -19.88
CA GLY A 85 -6.60 2.75 -20.23
C GLY A 85 -7.63 3.37 -21.17
N THR A 86 -8.02 4.62 -20.91
CA THR A 86 -8.93 5.37 -21.77
C THR A 86 -8.30 5.70 -23.13
N ALA A 87 -7.07 6.21 -23.15
CA ALA A 87 -6.36 6.55 -24.39
C ALA A 87 -6.12 5.32 -25.26
N SER A 88 -5.77 4.18 -24.65
CA SER A 88 -5.56 2.92 -25.37
C SER A 88 -6.83 2.39 -26.02
N ARG A 89 -7.98 2.45 -25.31
CA ARG A 89 -9.28 2.11 -25.92
C ARG A 89 -9.68 3.10 -27.00
N ALA A 90 -9.48 4.39 -26.80
CA ALA A 90 -9.82 5.40 -27.79
C ALA A 90 -8.95 5.30 -29.06
N ALA A 91 -7.73 4.77 -28.95
CA ALA A 91 -6.82 4.52 -30.07
C ALA A 91 -7.14 3.25 -30.86
N ASP A 92 -7.97 2.35 -30.35
CA ASP A 92 -8.27 1.07 -30.99
C ASP A 92 -9.09 1.28 -32.29
N PRO A 93 -8.55 0.91 -33.47
CA PRO A 93 -9.26 1.10 -34.73
C PRO A 93 -10.38 0.07 -34.93
N THR A 94 -10.43 -1.00 -34.13
CA THR A 94 -11.45 -2.05 -34.24
C THR A 94 -12.78 -1.67 -33.57
N LEU A 95 -12.75 -0.68 -32.66
CA LEU A 95 -13.93 -0.20 -31.96
C LEU A 95 -14.74 0.76 -32.82
N ALA A 96 -16.06 0.68 -32.67
CA ALA A 96 -16.96 1.61 -33.30
C ALA A 96 -16.80 3.03 -32.71
N ALA A 97 -17.13 4.05 -33.51
CA ALA A 97 -16.86 5.45 -33.14
C ALA A 97 -17.59 5.87 -31.84
N ASP A 98 -18.80 5.37 -31.60
CA ASP A 98 -19.59 5.55 -30.39
C ASP A 98 -18.90 4.98 -29.14
N GLN A 99 -18.30 3.79 -29.27
CA GLN A 99 -17.57 3.13 -28.17
C GLN A 99 -16.31 3.91 -27.77
N ARG A 100 -15.63 4.52 -28.75
CA ARG A 100 -14.45 5.36 -28.50
C ARG A 100 -14.83 6.69 -27.85
N VAL A 101 -15.93 7.30 -28.26
CA VAL A 101 -16.49 8.49 -27.58
C VAL A 101 -16.84 8.15 -26.13
N ALA A 102 -17.49 7.01 -25.88
CA ALA A 102 -17.83 6.57 -24.53
C ALA A 102 -16.60 6.32 -23.65
N ALA A 103 -15.48 5.84 -24.21
CA ALA A 103 -14.22 5.70 -23.49
C ALA A 103 -13.69 7.07 -23.05
N VAL A 104 -13.63 8.04 -23.96
CA VAL A 104 -13.07 9.38 -23.71
C VAL A 104 -13.98 10.21 -22.80
N ALA A 105 -15.29 9.97 -22.81
CA ALA A 105 -16.26 10.60 -21.92
C ALA A 105 -15.94 10.38 -20.43
N GLN A 106 -15.13 9.39 -20.09
CA GLN A 106 -14.61 9.18 -18.73
C GLN A 106 -13.61 10.26 -18.29
N LEU A 107 -12.85 10.83 -19.22
CA LEU A 107 -11.86 11.90 -18.98
C LEU A 107 -12.45 13.28 -19.28
N ASP A 108 -13.17 13.39 -20.39
CA ASP A 108 -13.81 14.62 -20.83
C ASP A 108 -15.31 14.37 -21.10
N PRO A 109 -16.19 14.68 -20.13
CA PRO A 109 -17.63 14.52 -20.29
C PRO A 109 -18.22 15.37 -21.43
N SER A 110 -17.48 16.36 -21.95
CA SER A 110 -17.90 17.22 -23.06
C SER A 110 -17.49 16.70 -24.43
N ALA A 111 -16.78 15.57 -24.51
CA ALA A 111 -16.35 14.97 -25.78
C ALA A 111 -17.56 14.50 -26.61
N VAL A 112 -17.77 15.14 -27.76
CA VAL A 112 -18.93 14.89 -28.66
C VAL A 112 -18.56 14.06 -29.90
N ALA A 113 -17.26 13.86 -30.16
CA ALA A 113 -16.75 13.18 -31.34
C ALA A 113 -15.58 12.26 -31.00
N ALA A 114 -15.40 11.19 -31.77
CA ALA A 114 -14.31 10.27 -31.57
C ALA A 114 -12.98 10.98 -31.90
N PRO A 115 -12.00 10.99 -30.98
CA PRO A 115 -10.71 11.59 -31.27
C PRO A 115 -9.94 10.81 -32.35
N ASP A 116 -8.95 11.48 -32.94
CA ASP A 116 -8.03 10.84 -33.88
C ASP A 116 -7.26 9.69 -33.20
N PRO A 117 -7.34 8.44 -33.71
CA PRO A 117 -6.62 7.29 -33.14
C PRO A 117 -5.11 7.50 -33.01
N ALA A 118 -4.48 8.24 -33.93
CA ALA A 118 -3.06 8.50 -33.89
C ALA A 118 -2.68 9.37 -32.67
N VAL A 119 -3.51 10.37 -32.36
CA VAL A 119 -3.33 11.25 -31.19
C VAL A 119 -3.58 10.50 -29.89
N MET A 120 -4.57 9.60 -29.86
CA MET A 120 -4.83 8.78 -28.68
C MET A 120 -3.72 7.76 -28.42
N HIS A 121 -3.14 7.19 -29.47
CA HIS A 121 -2.01 6.29 -29.34
C HIS A 121 -0.77 7.00 -28.79
N SER A 122 -0.48 8.22 -29.26
CA SER A 122 0.62 9.01 -28.73
C SER A 122 0.40 9.43 -27.28
N LEU A 123 -0.84 9.80 -26.91
CA LEU A 123 -1.20 10.08 -25.52
C LEU A 123 -1.04 8.86 -24.61
N ALA A 124 -1.46 7.66 -25.06
CA ALA A 124 -1.29 6.43 -24.30
C ALA A 124 0.19 6.14 -24.04
N TRP A 125 1.04 6.21 -25.07
CA TRP A 125 2.48 6.02 -24.89
C TRP A 125 3.13 7.09 -24.04
N LEU A 126 2.70 8.35 -24.14
CA LEU A 126 3.18 9.43 -23.29
C LEU A 126 2.83 9.17 -21.83
N ALA A 127 1.56 8.85 -21.52
CA ALA A 127 1.15 8.52 -20.16
C ALA A 127 1.94 7.33 -19.62
N PHE A 128 2.18 6.29 -20.43
CA PHE A 128 3.00 5.15 -20.04
C PHE A 128 4.47 5.53 -19.78
N ALA A 129 5.07 6.35 -20.65
CA ALA A 129 6.44 6.81 -20.47
C ALA A 129 6.59 7.71 -19.23
N ASP A 130 5.64 8.63 -19.02
CA ASP A 130 5.64 9.54 -17.86
C ASP A 130 5.59 8.77 -16.55
N ILE A 131 4.71 7.77 -16.41
CA ILE A 131 4.63 6.98 -15.18
C ILE A 131 5.89 6.13 -14.97
N LEU A 132 6.53 5.64 -16.04
CA LEU A 132 7.80 4.93 -15.94
C LEU A 132 8.94 5.84 -15.50
N VAL A 133 8.99 7.07 -16.01
CA VAL A 133 9.99 8.06 -15.59
C VAL A 133 9.77 8.45 -14.13
N PHE A 134 8.53 8.73 -13.75
CA PHE A 134 8.13 9.05 -12.37
C PHE A 134 8.57 7.95 -11.40
N PHE A 135 8.15 6.71 -11.66
CA PHE A 135 8.53 5.55 -10.85
C PHE A 135 10.04 5.29 -10.89
N GLY A 136 10.69 5.52 -12.03
CA GLY A 136 12.14 5.38 -12.21
C GLY A 136 12.94 6.31 -11.30
N VAL A 137 12.50 7.56 -11.10
CA VAL A 137 13.13 8.50 -10.17
C VAL A 137 13.11 7.95 -8.74
N LEU A 138 11.98 7.38 -8.32
CA LEU A 138 11.86 6.78 -6.99
C LEU A 138 12.74 5.53 -6.86
N LEU A 139 12.77 4.66 -7.88
CA LEU A 139 13.68 3.49 -7.91
C LEU A 139 15.15 3.87 -7.78
N VAL A 140 15.58 4.99 -8.36
CA VAL A 140 16.95 5.50 -8.16
C VAL A 140 17.19 5.88 -6.70
N GLY A 141 16.25 6.59 -6.06
CA GLY A 141 16.32 6.91 -4.63
C GLY A 141 16.37 5.66 -3.75
N PHE A 142 15.53 4.67 -4.05
CA PHE A 142 15.51 3.38 -3.38
C PHE A 142 16.84 2.62 -3.55
N ALA A 143 17.33 2.49 -4.78
CA ALA A 143 18.59 1.83 -5.08
C ALA A 143 19.78 2.51 -4.39
N TYR A 144 19.73 3.84 -4.25
CA TYR A 144 20.72 4.59 -3.51
C TYR A 144 20.72 4.27 -2.01
N LEU A 145 19.55 4.24 -1.37
CA LEU A 145 19.42 3.83 0.05
C LEU A 145 19.86 2.38 0.28
N TRP A 146 19.49 1.50 -0.65
CA TRP A 146 19.92 0.10 -0.63
C TRP A 146 21.44 -0.01 -0.73
N ARG A 147 22.05 0.68 -1.69
CA ARG A 147 23.51 0.69 -1.87
C ARG A 147 24.24 1.26 -0.65
N ARG A 148 23.62 2.19 0.07
CA ARG A 148 24.19 2.76 1.30
C ARG A 148 24.14 1.80 2.49
N GLY A 149 23.31 0.76 2.44
CA GLY A 149 23.14 -0.20 3.53
C GLY A 149 22.21 0.29 4.65
N ASP A 150 21.43 1.36 4.42
CA ASP A 150 20.50 1.91 5.42
C ASP A 150 19.37 0.93 5.78
N LEU A 151 19.17 -0.10 4.95
CA LEU A 151 18.16 -1.15 5.12
C LEU A 151 18.73 -2.43 5.77
N GLU A 152 20.04 -2.53 5.99
CA GLU A 152 20.65 -3.73 6.55
C GLU A 152 20.40 -3.79 8.05
N TRP A 153 19.75 -4.86 8.53
CA TRP A 153 19.40 -5.04 9.95
C TRP A 153 20.55 -5.57 10.80
N VAL A 154 21.45 -6.32 10.19
CA VAL A 154 22.48 -7.09 10.89
C VAL A 154 23.83 -6.45 10.62
N ARG A 155 24.34 -5.64 11.56
CA ARG A 155 25.79 -5.73 11.81
C ARG A 155 25.97 -7.01 12.59
N SER A 156 26.29 -8.11 11.91
CA SER A 156 26.76 -9.28 12.63
C SER A 156 27.93 -8.77 13.46
N THR A 157 27.91 -9.01 14.75
CA THR A 157 28.99 -8.74 15.70
C THR A 157 30.35 -9.36 15.29
N ALA A 158 30.43 -10.02 14.13
CA ALA A 158 31.63 -10.53 13.47
C ALA A 158 32.78 -9.51 13.34
N GLY A 159 32.50 -8.20 13.36
CA GLY A 159 33.55 -7.16 13.37
C GLY A 159 34.11 -6.80 14.76
N GLN A 160 33.46 -7.22 15.84
CA GLN A 160 33.86 -6.89 17.22
C GLN A 160 34.56 -8.05 17.95
N GLN A 161 34.35 -9.30 17.53
CA GLN A 161 35.05 -10.46 18.12
C GLN A 161 36.49 -10.66 17.59
N ALA A 162 36.94 -9.86 16.62
CA ALA A 162 38.32 -9.93 16.11
C ALA A 162 39.29 -9.01 16.88
N VAL A 163 38.83 -8.35 17.95
CA VAL A 163 39.62 -7.36 18.73
C VAL A 163 39.64 -7.68 20.23
N GLU A 164 39.12 -8.84 20.67
CA GLU A 164 39.34 -9.39 22.01
C GLU A 164 40.14 -10.70 21.97
#